data_AF-A0A4U9HNW1-F1
#
_entry.id   AF-A0A4U9HNW1-F1
#
_cell.length_a   1.000
_cell.length_b   1.000
_cell.length_c   1.000
_cell.angle_alpha   90.00
_cell.angle_beta   90.00
_cell.angle_gamma   90.00
#
_symmetry.space_group_name_H-M   'P 1'
#
loop_
_entity.id
_entity.type
_entity.pdbx_description
1 polymer ?
#
loop_
_entity_poly.entity_id
_entity_poly.type
_entity_poly.pdbx_seq_one_letter_code
_entity_poly.pdbx_strand_id
1 'polypeptide(L)'
;MKKRLFIRPDSREDGNIAWCESGSQQVQTLSDMTALNTLASHPLAAHVCLLLPASEMIFRHFSLPKKGPGAQATTFSWLAEETLIGDVDALHWTVLNKKGREVDAVAIDAQRLHHWIALFQQAGLKVVQALPDAWLLPVAEGGRTLVSLGENYWLRCSTAGACETDASLLPLLMQKTGEGEVCCYGEAPEGVKVDETLPWQHPLQLIQPQWQACRANVLHGDFDPRGAQGGPTKSLKGVMVALGILSLGLLLGRGWPWPGCWCSRKTSCKRRMPRCISTISPACGSKRTSNTILVRTLRR
;
A
#
# COMPACT_ATOMS: atom_id res chain seq x y z
N MET A 1 -20.43 -13.13 -14.75
CA MET A 1 -19.14 -12.54 -14.34
C MET A 1 -19.32 -11.03 -14.17
N LYS A 2 -18.66 -10.39 -13.21
CA LYS A 2 -18.73 -8.92 -13.07
C LYS A 2 -17.97 -8.30 -14.24
N LYS A 3 -18.63 -7.51 -15.09
CA LYS A 3 -17.95 -6.75 -16.14
C LYS A 3 -17.28 -5.51 -15.56
N ARG A 4 -16.08 -5.17 -16.04
CA ARG A 4 -15.33 -3.94 -15.70
C ARG A 4 -14.76 -3.30 -16.96
N LEU A 5 -14.60 -1.98 -16.91
CA LEU A 5 -13.75 -1.25 -17.84
C LEU A 5 -12.35 -1.13 -17.21
N PHE A 6 -11.36 -1.81 -17.77
CA PHE A 6 -9.97 -1.65 -17.36
C PHE A 6 -9.42 -0.40 -18.00
N ILE A 7 -8.81 0.46 -17.19
CA ILE A 7 -8.13 1.67 -17.66
C ILE A 7 -6.79 1.74 -16.95
N ARG A 8 -5.71 1.77 -17.72
CA ARG A 8 -4.32 1.91 -17.27
C ARG A 8 -3.75 3.20 -17.85
N PRO A 9 -3.70 4.31 -17.09
CA PRO A 9 -2.96 5.49 -17.50
C PRO A 9 -1.45 5.19 -17.50
N ASP A 10 -0.69 5.92 -18.32
CA ASP A 10 0.76 6.00 -18.17
C ASP A 10 1.10 6.82 -16.91
N SER A 11 2.28 6.59 -16.33
CA SER A 11 2.81 7.39 -15.23
C SER A 11 3.17 8.83 -15.65
N ARG A 12 3.43 9.05 -16.95
CA ARG A 12 3.72 10.36 -17.54
C ARG A 12 2.43 11.12 -17.83
N GLU A 13 2.46 12.44 -17.64
CA GLU A 13 1.28 13.31 -17.83
C GLU A 13 0.80 13.36 -19.30
N ASP A 14 1.74 13.29 -20.25
CA ASP A 14 1.52 13.24 -21.69
C ASP A 14 1.47 11.81 -22.24
N GLY A 15 1.45 10.81 -21.34
CA GLY A 15 1.46 9.42 -21.73
C GLY A 15 0.09 8.90 -22.16
N ASN A 16 0.12 7.81 -22.91
CA ASN A 16 -1.08 7.19 -23.45
C ASN A 16 -1.89 6.47 -22.36
N ILE A 17 -3.20 6.36 -22.56
CA ILE A 17 -4.08 5.54 -21.71
C ILE A 17 -4.47 4.28 -22.47
N ALA A 18 -4.09 3.11 -21.94
CA ALA A 18 -4.57 1.83 -22.46
C ALA A 18 -5.87 1.43 -21.74
N TRP A 19 -6.86 0.92 -22.48
CA TRP A 19 -8.12 0.47 -21.90
C TRP A 19 -8.74 -0.70 -22.67
N CYS A 20 -9.53 -1.51 -21.95
CA CYS A 20 -10.33 -2.58 -22.54
C CYS A 20 -11.49 -3.00 -21.63
N GLU A 21 -12.52 -3.64 -22.20
CA GLU A 21 -13.52 -4.34 -21.38
C GLU A 21 -12.98 -5.67 -20.84
N SER A 22 -13.37 -6.03 -19.62
CA SER A 22 -13.10 -7.36 -19.08
C SER A 22 -13.70 -8.46 -19.97
N GLY A 23 -12.89 -9.41 -20.39
CA GLY A 23 -13.21 -10.47 -21.35
C GLY A 23 -12.89 -10.11 -22.81
N SER A 24 -12.55 -8.85 -23.11
CA SER A 24 -12.12 -8.45 -24.44
C SER A 24 -10.63 -8.71 -24.64
N GLN A 25 -10.28 -9.18 -25.84
CA GLN A 25 -8.89 -9.20 -26.31
C GLN A 25 -8.52 -7.88 -27.01
N GLN A 26 -9.47 -7.03 -27.39
CA GLN A 26 -9.15 -5.77 -28.03
C GLN A 26 -8.80 -4.72 -26.98
N VAL A 27 -7.56 -4.25 -27.04
CA VAL A 27 -7.07 -3.14 -26.22
C VAL A 27 -6.98 -1.91 -27.09
N GLN A 28 -7.52 -0.81 -26.60
CA GLN A 28 -7.52 0.48 -27.26
C GLN A 28 -6.65 1.46 -26.49
N THR A 29 -6.15 2.47 -27.20
CA THR A 29 -5.24 3.45 -26.66
C THR A 29 -5.78 4.85 -26.90
N LEU A 30 -5.76 5.69 -25.88
CA LEU A 30 -5.99 7.12 -25.97
C LEU A 30 -4.66 7.85 -25.85
N SER A 31 -4.52 8.97 -26.56
CA SER A 31 -3.24 9.69 -26.70
C SER A 31 -2.80 10.44 -25.44
N ASP A 32 -3.73 10.88 -24.60
CA ASP A 32 -3.41 11.68 -23.41
C ASP A 32 -4.55 11.64 -22.38
N MET A 33 -4.29 12.20 -21.19
CA MET A 33 -5.24 12.26 -20.08
C MET A 33 -6.51 13.08 -20.35
N THR A 34 -6.49 14.02 -21.30
CA THR A 34 -7.68 14.82 -21.63
C THR A 34 -8.73 14.00 -22.37
N ALA A 35 -8.28 12.99 -23.13
CA ALA A 35 -9.15 12.06 -23.84
C ALA A 35 -9.90 11.09 -22.91
N LEU A 36 -9.58 11.04 -21.61
CA LEU A 36 -10.24 10.16 -20.63
C LEU A 36 -11.75 10.41 -20.56
N ASN A 37 -12.19 11.66 -20.77
CA ASN A 37 -13.61 12.04 -20.75
C ASN A 37 -14.43 11.35 -21.87
N THR A 38 -13.80 10.91 -22.95
CA THR A 38 -14.48 10.20 -24.05
C THR A 38 -15.05 8.86 -23.58
N LEU A 39 -14.47 8.27 -22.52
CA LEU A 39 -14.93 7.04 -21.91
C LEU A 39 -16.15 7.23 -20.99
N ALA A 40 -16.56 8.46 -20.69
CA ALA A 40 -17.73 8.73 -19.84
C ALA A 40 -19.03 8.16 -20.42
N SER A 41 -19.14 8.15 -21.75
CA SER A 41 -20.30 7.60 -22.48
C SER A 41 -20.27 6.07 -22.57
N HIS A 42 -19.20 5.42 -22.10
CA HIS A 42 -19.07 3.97 -22.17
C HIS A 42 -20.07 3.29 -21.21
N PRO A 43 -20.73 2.17 -21.61
CA PRO A 43 -21.70 1.48 -20.75
C PRO A 43 -21.16 1.04 -19.38
N LEU A 44 -19.84 0.85 -19.28
CA LEU A 44 -19.12 0.45 -18.07
C LEU A 44 -18.43 1.63 -17.34
N ALA A 45 -18.72 2.89 -17.70
CA ALA A 45 -18.16 4.08 -17.05
C ALA A 45 -18.40 4.12 -15.52
N ALA A 46 -19.49 3.51 -15.06
CA ALA A 46 -19.81 3.38 -13.62
C ALA A 46 -19.08 2.23 -12.90
N HIS A 47 -18.31 1.41 -13.63
CA HIS A 47 -17.69 0.18 -13.18
C HIS A 47 -16.24 0.06 -13.64
N VAL A 48 -15.44 1.10 -13.38
CA VAL A 48 -14.04 1.16 -13.78
C VAL A 48 -13.15 0.42 -12.79
N CYS A 49 -12.26 -0.40 -13.32
CA CYS A 49 -11.09 -0.93 -12.62
C CYS A 49 -9.87 -0.13 -13.07
N LEU A 50 -9.41 0.77 -12.20
CA LEU A 50 -8.19 1.55 -12.40
C LEU A 50 -6.97 0.65 -12.16
N LEU A 51 -6.11 0.58 -13.15
CA LEU A 51 -4.84 -0.14 -13.08
C LEU A 51 -3.74 0.90 -12.85
N LEU A 52 -3.23 0.93 -11.63
CA LEU A 52 -2.23 1.89 -11.19
C LEU A 52 -0.84 1.42 -11.67
N PRO A 53 -0.04 2.30 -12.31
CA PRO A 53 1.31 1.97 -12.76
C PRO A 53 2.18 1.44 -11.63
N ALA A 54 2.76 0.25 -11.81
CA ALA A 54 3.68 -0.34 -10.84
C ALA A 54 4.93 0.53 -10.62
N SER A 55 5.29 1.39 -11.57
CA SER A 55 6.37 2.39 -11.43
C SER A 55 6.10 3.45 -10.35
N GLU A 56 4.83 3.67 -9.98
CA GLU A 56 4.41 4.59 -8.92
C GLU A 56 4.18 3.88 -7.58
N MET A 57 4.49 2.59 -7.49
CA MET A 57 4.16 1.75 -6.36
C MET A 57 5.37 1.07 -5.75
N ILE A 58 5.29 0.83 -4.44
CA ILE A 58 6.35 0.19 -3.67
C ILE A 58 5.85 -1.16 -3.17
N PHE A 59 6.43 -2.24 -3.70
CA PHE A 59 6.13 -3.59 -3.25
C PHE A 59 7.08 -4.03 -2.13
N ARG A 60 6.51 -4.62 -1.08
CA ARG A 60 7.26 -5.11 0.07
C ARG A 60 6.69 -6.42 0.59
N HIS A 61 7.62 -7.24 1.08
CA HIS A 61 7.32 -8.44 1.84
C HIS A 61 7.64 -8.17 3.30
N PHE A 62 6.69 -8.45 4.18
CA PHE A 62 6.79 -8.23 5.62
C PHE A 62 6.58 -9.54 6.38
N SER A 63 7.46 -9.84 7.35
CA SER A 63 7.21 -10.88 8.35
C SER A 63 6.69 -10.22 9.62
N LEU A 64 5.38 -10.36 9.88
CA LEU A 64 4.75 -9.77 11.06
C LEU A 64 5.31 -10.39 12.35
N PRO A 65 5.58 -9.62 13.42
CA PRO A 65 6.06 -10.17 14.69
C PRO A 65 5.05 -11.15 15.31
N LYS A 66 5.51 -12.11 16.11
CA LYS A 66 4.60 -13.00 16.86
C LYS A 66 3.78 -12.13 17.81
N LYS A 67 2.45 -12.28 17.83
CA LYS A 67 1.59 -11.62 18.81
C LYS A 67 1.98 -12.09 20.21
N GLY A 68 2.70 -11.25 20.95
CA GLY A 68 2.95 -11.43 22.38
C GLY A 68 1.83 -10.79 23.21
N PRO A 69 1.70 -11.16 24.50
CA PRO A 69 0.82 -10.42 25.40
C PRO A 69 1.35 -8.98 25.53
N GLY A 70 0.59 -8.01 24.98
CA GLY A 70 0.96 -6.59 24.93
C GLY A 70 1.43 -6.08 23.55
N ALA A 71 1.44 -6.91 22.51
CA ALA A 71 1.79 -6.46 21.16
C ALA A 71 0.73 -5.50 20.60
N GLN A 72 1.04 -4.20 20.58
CA GLN A 72 0.31 -3.20 19.81
C GLN A 72 0.31 -3.62 18.33
N ALA A 73 -0.76 -3.31 17.59
CA ALA A 73 -0.83 -3.59 16.16
C ALA A 73 0.30 -2.82 15.44
N THR A 74 1.33 -3.55 15.01
CA THR A 74 2.45 -2.97 14.25
C THR A 74 1.94 -2.47 12.90
N THR A 75 2.19 -1.21 12.58
CA THR A 75 1.84 -0.61 11.29
C THR A 75 2.87 -0.98 10.23
N PHE A 76 2.45 -1.06 8.96
CA PHE A 76 3.38 -1.29 7.85
C PHE A 76 4.37 -0.14 7.70
N SER A 77 3.95 1.10 7.97
CA SER A 77 4.83 2.28 7.97
C SER A 77 6.02 2.10 8.92
N TRP A 78 5.77 1.64 10.16
CA TRP A 78 6.84 1.38 11.11
C TRP A 78 7.78 0.25 10.66
N LEU A 79 7.24 -0.84 10.10
CA LEU A 79 8.06 -1.92 9.55
C LEU A 79 8.91 -1.48 8.34
N ALA A 80 8.49 -0.44 7.64
CA ALA A 80 9.13 0.03 6.42
C ALA A 80 10.10 1.21 6.66
N GLU A 81 9.99 1.91 7.79
CA GLU A 81 10.72 3.14 8.13
C GLU A 81 12.24 3.01 7.94
N GLU A 82 12.84 1.89 8.34
CA GLU A 82 14.29 1.68 8.20
C GLU A 82 14.75 1.41 6.75
N THR A 83 13.82 1.05 5.85
CA THR A 83 14.15 0.57 4.49
C THR A 83 13.64 1.48 3.37
N LEU A 84 12.85 2.51 3.72
CA LEU A 84 12.30 3.47 2.78
C LEU A 84 12.86 4.85 3.06
N ILE A 85 13.16 5.56 1.97
CA ILE A 85 13.58 6.96 2.02
C ILE A 85 12.35 7.81 1.73
N GLY A 86 12.06 8.78 2.59
CA GLY A 86 10.90 9.65 2.48
C GLY A 86 9.95 9.50 3.66
N ASP A 87 8.80 10.14 3.57
CA ASP A 87 7.76 10.06 4.60
C ASP A 87 6.92 8.79 4.42
N VAL A 88 7.18 7.78 5.25
CA VAL A 88 6.44 6.51 5.23
C VAL A 88 5.02 6.63 5.75
N ASP A 89 4.67 7.70 6.46
CA ASP A 89 3.33 7.96 6.95
C ASP A 89 2.43 8.59 5.86
N ALA A 90 3.03 9.18 4.82
CA ALA A 90 2.32 9.62 3.62
C ALA A 90 1.91 8.47 2.68
N LEU A 91 2.39 7.24 2.94
CA LEU A 91 2.12 6.07 2.11
C LEU A 91 0.82 5.36 2.51
N HIS A 92 -0.02 5.09 1.51
CA HIS A 92 -1.20 4.25 1.67
C HIS A 92 -0.87 2.78 1.41
N TRP A 93 -0.79 1.98 2.47
CA TRP A 93 -0.45 0.56 2.41
C TRP A 93 -1.67 -0.33 2.16
N THR A 94 -1.53 -1.26 1.23
CA THR A 94 -2.54 -2.26 0.88
C THR A 94 -1.95 -3.66 0.93
N VAL A 95 -2.61 -4.58 1.64
CA VAL A 95 -2.23 -5.99 1.67
C VAL A 95 -2.66 -6.68 0.37
N LEU A 96 -1.72 -7.27 -0.34
CA LEU A 96 -1.96 -8.02 -1.57
C LEU A 96 -2.19 -9.50 -1.29
N ASN A 97 -1.37 -10.08 -0.41
CA ASN A 97 -1.44 -11.48 -0.01
C ASN A 97 -0.98 -11.64 1.44
N LYS A 98 -1.49 -12.68 2.11
CA LYS A 98 -1.12 -12.99 3.49
C LYS A 98 -1.13 -14.50 3.72
N LYS A 99 0.03 -15.05 4.08
CA LYS A 99 0.21 -16.45 4.46
C LYS A 99 0.75 -16.53 5.88
N GLY A 100 -0.17 -16.69 6.83
CA GLY A 100 0.19 -16.69 8.26
C GLY A 100 0.74 -15.34 8.70
N ARG A 101 2.06 -15.28 8.93
CA ARG A 101 2.79 -14.07 9.35
C ARG A 101 3.47 -13.34 8.20
N GLU A 102 3.63 -14.01 7.06
CA GLU A 102 4.22 -13.40 5.87
C GLU A 102 3.14 -12.65 5.09
N VAL A 103 3.43 -11.40 4.76
CA VAL A 103 2.50 -10.47 4.13
C VAL A 103 3.18 -9.80 2.95
N ASP A 104 2.58 -9.94 1.77
CA ASP A 104 2.93 -9.11 0.62
C ASP A 104 2.02 -7.88 0.64
N ALA A 105 2.63 -6.70 0.64
CA ALA A 105 1.92 -5.43 0.63
C ALA A 105 2.49 -4.49 -0.42
N VAL A 106 1.66 -3.56 -0.85
CA VAL A 106 2.01 -2.49 -1.78
C VAL A 106 1.66 -1.15 -1.16
N ALA A 107 2.50 -0.16 -1.39
CA ALA A 107 2.25 1.23 -1.05
C ALA A 107 2.17 2.09 -2.30
N ILE A 108 1.33 3.12 -2.23
CA ILE A 108 1.31 4.27 -3.13
C ILE A 108 1.27 5.54 -2.27
N ASP A 109 1.86 6.62 -2.75
CA ASP A 109 1.68 7.93 -2.13
C ASP A 109 0.18 8.32 -2.08
N ALA A 110 -0.29 8.71 -0.90
CA ALA A 110 -1.71 8.99 -0.70
C ALA A 110 -2.21 10.17 -1.54
N GLN A 111 -1.39 11.22 -1.73
CA GLN A 111 -1.75 12.36 -2.58
C GLN A 111 -1.82 11.94 -4.05
N ARG A 112 -0.90 11.10 -4.50
CA ARG A 112 -0.93 10.54 -5.86
C ARG A 112 -2.17 9.69 -6.11
N LEU A 113 -2.58 8.86 -5.14
CA LEU A 113 -3.82 8.09 -5.26
C LEU A 113 -5.07 8.99 -5.29
N HIS A 114 -5.12 10.04 -4.46
CA HIS A 114 -6.20 11.04 -4.52
C HIS A 114 -6.26 11.71 -5.88
N HIS A 115 -5.12 12.09 -6.44
CA HIS A 115 -5.03 12.71 -7.75
C HIS A 115 -5.62 11.80 -8.85
N TRP A 116 -5.23 10.52 -8.88
CA TRP A 116 -5.79 9.56 -9.83
C TRP A 116 -7.31 9.42 -9.73
N ILE A 117 -7.83 9.26 -8.50
CA ILE A 117 -9.27 9.12 -8.28
C ILE A 117 -10.01 10.39 -8.73
N ALA A 118 -9.47 11.57 -8.42
CA ALA A 118 -10.05 12.85 -8.81
C ALA A 118 -10.10 13.03 -10.33
N LEU A 119 -9.05 12.66 -11.07
CA LEU A 119 -9.02 12.74 -12.53
C LEU A 119 -10.12 11.88 -13.16
N PHE A 120 -10.29 10.65 -12.68
CA PHE A 120 -11.33 9.76 -13.17
C PHE A 120 -12.73 10.30 -12.85
N GLN A 121 -12.93 10.82 -11.64
CA GLN A 121 -14.21 11.42 -11.25
C GLN A 121 -14.54 12.65 -12.11
N GLN A 122 -13.56 13.52 -12.38
CA GLN A 122 -13.73 14.69 -13.25
C GLN A 122 -14.05 14.29 -14.70
N ALA A 123 -13.49 13.18 -15.16
CA ALA A 123 -13.80 12.59 -16.47
C ALA A 123 -15.16 11.86 -16.52
N GLY A 124 -15.96 11.89 -15.45
CA GLY A 124 -17.27 11.22 -15.39
C GLY A 124 -17.19 9.69 -15.20
N LEU A 125 -16.03 9.17 -14.77
CA LEU A 125 -15.78 7.76 -14.55
C LEU A 125 -15.85 7.42 -13.06
N LYS A 126 -16.52 6.31 -12.73
CA LYS A 126 -16.60 5.81 -11.35
C LYS A 126 -15.63 4.65 -11.17
N VAL A 127 -14.53 4.92 -10.48
CA VAL A 127 -13.57 3.90 -10.05
C VAL A 127 -14.16 3.10 -8.91
N VAL A 128 -14.38 1.81 -9.14
CA VAL A 128 -14.93 0.87 -8.15
C VAL A 128 -13.89 -0.13 -7.66
N GLN A 129 -12.74 -0.18 -8.31
CA GLN A 129 -11.58 -0.97 -7.93
C GLN A 129 -10.32 -0.29 -8.44
N ALA A 130 -9.26 -0.30 -7.63
CA ALA A 130 -7.93 0.11 -8.04
C ALA A 130 -6.92 -0.99 -7.68
N LEU A 131 -6.04 -1.35 -8.61
CA LEU A 131 -5.09 -2.44 -8.47
C LEU A 131 -3.74 -2.07 -9.08
N PRO A 132 -2.61 -2.57 -8.54
CA PRO A 132 -1.32 -2.49 -9.22
C PRO A 132 -1.36 -3.32 -10.50
N ASP A 133 -0.90 -2.76 -11.61
CA ASP A 133 -1.03 -3.34 -12.94
C ASP A 133 -0.15 -4.59 -13.14
N ALA A 134 1.18 -4.46 -13.07
CA ALA A 134 2.14 -5.54 -13.28
C ALA A 134 2.04 -6.65 -12.21
N TRP A 135 1.45 -6.37 -11.04
CA TRP A 135 1.19 -7.38 -10.01
C TRP A 135 0.26 -8.50 -10.51
N LEU A 136 -0.65 -8.16 -11.43
CA LEU A 136 -1.66 -9.07 -11.97
C LEU A 136 -1.13 -9.93 -13.11
N LEU A 137 0.14 -9.81 -13.52
CA LEU A 137 0.70 -10.71 -14.52
C LEU A 137 0.66 -12.17 -14.03
N PRO A 138 0.45 -13.15 -14.95
CA PRO A 138 0.68 -14.55 -14.64
C PRO A 138 2.10 -14.72 -14.11
N VAL A 139 2.29 -15.55 -13.09
CA VAL A 139 3.62 -15.91 -12.60
C VAL A 139 3.57 -17.30 -11.98
N ALA A 140 4.54 -18.14 -12.33
CA ALA A 140 4.72 -19.44 -11.70
C ALA A 140 5.25 -19.30 -10.26
N GLU A 141 5.09 -20.33 -9.43
CA GLU A 141 5.66 -20.33 -8.09
C GLU A 141 7.20 -20.26 -8.17
N GLY A 142 7.80 -19.28 -7.49
CA GLY A 142 9.25 -19.03 -7.55
C GLY A 142 9.76 -18.42 -8.87
N GLY A 143 8.92 -18.31 -9.90
CA GLY A 143 9.28 -17.79 -11.20
C GLY A 143 9.15 -16.26 -11.34
N ARG A 144 9.48 -15.79 -12.55
CA ARG A 144 9.28 -14.42 -13.02
C ARG A 144 8.60 -14.39 -14.37
N THR A 145 7.86 -13.31 -14.58
CA THR A 145 7.23 -13.03 -15.86
C THR A 145 7.59 -11.63 -16.31
N LEU A 146 8.07 -11.55 -17.55
CA LEU A 146 8.40 -10.32 -18.26
C LEU A 146 7.39 -10.11 -19.39
N VAL A 147 6.99 -8.87 -19.63
CA VAL A 147 6.20 -8.50 -20.80
C VAL A 147 6.81 -7.26 -21.44
N SER A 148 7.20 -7.37 -22.71
CA SER A 148 7.79 -6.27 -23.47
C SER A 148 6.75 -5.17 -23.77
N LEU A 149 7.16 -3.92 -23.55
CA LEU A 149 6.39 -2.69 -23.75
C LEU A 149 7.22 -1.65 -24.50
N GLY A 150 7.68 -2.01 -25.70
CA GLY A 150 8.59 -1.16 -26.46
C GLY A 150 9.95 -1.10 -25.77
N GLU A 151 10.31 0.06 -25.22
CA GLU A 151 11.58 0.28 -24.52
C GLU A 151 11.57 -0.20 -23.05
N ASN A 152 10.38 -0.41 -22.50
CA ASN A 152 10.16 -0.81 -21.12
C ASN A 152 9.66 -2.25 -21.02
N TYR A 153 9.73 -2.78 -19.81
CA TYR A 153 9.21 -4.10 -19.47
C TYR A 153 8.39 -4.01 -18.20
N TRP A 154 7.26 -4.69 -18.20
CA TRP A 154 6.63 -5.11 -16.95
C TRP A 154 7.32 -6.37 -16.44
N LEU A 155 7.60 -6.37 -15.14
CA LEU A 155 8.19 -7.49 -14.44
C LEU A 155 7.28 -7.88 -13.27
N ARG A 156 6.94 -9.15 -13.18
CA ARG A 156 6.31 -9.77 -12.01
C ARG A 156 7.22 -10.86 -11.45
N CYS A 157 7.58 -10.75 -10.17
CA CYS A 157 8.35 -11.76 -9.45
C CYS A 157 7.48 -12.43 -8.39
N SER A 158 7.36 -13.75 -8.38
CA SER A 158 6.49 -14.49 -7.45
C SER A 158 6.62 -14.02 -5.99
N THR A 159 7.86 -13.79 -5.53
CA THR A 159 8.21 -13.43 -4.14
C THR A 159 8.68 -11.99 -3.93
N ALA A 160 9.04 -11.25 -4.99
CA ALA A 160 9.71 -9.94 -4.87
C ALA A 160 8.87 -8.75 -5.35
N GLY A 161 7.58 -8.95 -5.62
CA GLY A 161 6.68 -7.88 -6.07
C GLY A 161 6.55 -7.77 -7.58
N ALA A 162 6.26 -6.56 -8.06
CA ALA A 162 6.19 -6.23 -9.46
C ALA A 162 6.79 -4.85 -9.71
N CYS A 163 7.20 -4.56 -10.94
CA CYS A 163 7.63 -3.22 -11.34
C CYS A 163 7.53 -3.04 -12.85
N GLU A 164 7.65 -1.79 -13.28
CA GLU A 164 7.92 -1.41 -14.65
C GLU A 164 9.32 -0.79 -14.71
N THR A 165 10.10 -1.15 -15.72
CA THR A 165 11.52 -0.76 -15.81
C THR A 165 12.00 -0.77 -17.25
N ASP A 166 12.99 0.08 -17.54
CA ASP A 166 13.70 0.10 -18.81
C ASP A 166 14.50 -1.19 -19.02
N ALA A 167 14.69 -1.57 -20.29
CA ALA A 167 15.46 -2.75 -20.68
C ALA A 167 16.88 -2.77 -20.07
N SER A 168 17.52 -1.60 -19.97
CA SER A 168 18.90 -1.46 -19.47
C SER A 168 19.07 -1.80 -17.98
N LEU A 169 18.01 -1.70 -17.18
CA LEU A 169 18.04 -1.97 -15.74
C LEU A 169 17.63 -3.42 -15.40
N LEU A 170 17.02 -4.14 -16.35
CA LEU A 170 16.54 -5.50 -16.12
C LEU A 170 17.64 -6.48 -15.68
N PRO A 171 18.85 -6.51 -16.28
CA PRO A 171 19.89 -7.44 -15.83
C PRO A 171 20.24 -7.26 -14.35
N LEU A 172 20.25 -6.02 -13.86
CA LEU A 172 20.53 -5.71 -12.45
C LEU A 172 19.36 -6.14 -11.55
N LEU A 173 18.11 -5.94 -11.99
CA LEU A 173 16.93 -6.38 -11.23
C LEU A 173 16.82 -7.90 -11.17
N MET A 174 17.16 -8.60 -12.26
CA MET A 174 17.16 -10.06 -12.30
C MET A 174 18.18 -10.65 -11.32
N GLN A 175 19.35 -10.05 -11.18
CA GLN A 175 20.34 -10.45 -10.16
C GLN A 175 19.82 -10.30 -8.72
N LYS A 176 18.96 -9.31 -8.46
CA LYS A 176 18.43 -9.03 -7.12
C LYS A 176 17.17 -9.81 -6.77
N THR A 177 16.41 -10.25 -7.77
CA THR A 177 15.09 -10.89 -7.57
C THR A 177 15.18 -12.41 -7.38
N GLY A 178 16.39 -12.98 -7.40
CA GLY A 178 16.74 -14.33 -6.98
C GLY A 178 16.98 -15.31 -8.14
N GLU A 179 16.78 -16.60 -7.89
CA GLU A 179 16.80 -17.67 -8.91
C GLU A 179 15.38 -18.20 -9.17
N GLY A 180 15.13 -18.78 -10.35
CA GLY A 180 13.82 -19.25 -10.77
C GLY A 180 13.60 -19.10 -12.28
N GLU A 181 12.59 -19.78 -12.80
CA GLU A 181 12.23 -19.75 -14.22
C GLU A 181 11.78 -18.35 -14.65
N VAL A 182 12.30 -17.89 -15.79
CA VAL A 182 11.95 -16.60 -16.39
C VAL A 182 11.16 -16.85 -17.67
N CYS A 183 9.88 -16.47 -17.66
CA CYS A 183 9.01 -16.48 -18.82
C CYS A 183 8.89 -15.05 -19.39
N CYS A 184 9.04 -14.88 -20.69
CA CYS A 184 8.96 -13.57 -21.35
C CYS A 184 7.91 -13.57 -22.47
N TYR A 185 6.97 -12.62 -22.42
CA TYR A 185 6.02 -12.37 -23.50
C TYR A 185 6.55 -11.27 -24.41
N GLY A 186 6.86 -11.63 -25.65
CA GLY A 186 7.44 -10.73 -26.66
C GLY A 186 8.96 -10.81 -26.74
N GLU A 187 9.59 -9.69 -27.04
CA GLU A 187 11.04 -9.63 -27.22
C GLU A 187 11.77 -9.92 -25.90
N ALA A 188 12.78 -10.78 -25.94
CA ALA A 188 13.59 -11.10 -24.77
C ALA A 188 14.60 -9.98 -24.53
N PRO A 189 14.71 -9.46 -23.29
CA PRO A 189 15.63 -8.36 -22.99
C PRO A 189 17.10 -8.81 -23.07
N GLU A 190 17.95 -7.95 -23.61
CA GLU A 190 19.38 -8.19 -23.66
C GLU A 190 20.00 -8.38 -22.27
N GLY A 191 20.93 -9.32 -22.14
CA GLY A 191 21.64 -9.58 -20.89
C GLY A 191 20.80 -10.28 -19.81
N VAL A 192 19.58 -10.71 -20.12
CA VAL A 192 18.74 -11.53 -19.23
C VAL A 192 18.63 -12.94 -19.79
N LYS A 193 18.87 -13.94 -18.93
CA LYS A 193 18.56 -15.33 -19.26
C LYS A 193 17.06 -15.55 -19.14
N VAL A 194 16.40 -15.78 -20.28
CA VAL A 194 14.99 -16.16 -20.37
C VAL A 194 14.91 -17.67 -20.62
N ASP A 195 14.14 -18.39 -19.83
CA ASP A 195 13.99 -19.84 -19.95
C ASP A 195 12.88 -20.20 -20.96
N GLU A 196 11.81 -19.39 -21.00
CA GLU A 196 10.70 -19.54 -21.95
C GLU A 196 10.33 -18.20 -22.60
N THR A 197 10.27 -18.16 -23.93
CA THR A 197 9.78 -17.01 -24.69
C THR A 197 8.45 -17.35 -25.34
N LEU A 198 7.44 -16.52 -25.07
CA LEU A 198 6.09 -16.66 -25.57
C LEU A 198 5.75 -15.52 -26.55
N PRO A 199 4.81 -15.73 -27.49
CA PRO A 199 4.33 -14.67 -28.36
C PRO A 199 3.84 -13.46 -27.56
N TRP A 200 4.15 -12.27 -28.05
CA TRP A 200 3.71 -11.04 -27.41
C TRP A 200 2.19 -11.01 -27.28
N GLN A 201 1.72 -10.65 -26.10
CA GLN A 201 0.32 -10.41 -25.79
C GLN A 201 0.24 -9.11 -24.99
N HIS A 202 -0.80 -8.32 -25.26
CA HIS A 202 -0.95 -7.05 -24.56
C HIS A 202 -1.12 -7.30 -23.05
N PRO A 203 -0.41 -6.58 -22.15
CA PRO A 203 -0.49 -6.86 -20.72
C PRO A 203 -1.92 -6.80 -20.15
N LEU A 204 -2.74 -5.84 -20.60
CA LEU A 204 -4.17 -5.77 -20.23
C LEU A 204 -5.01 -7.00 -20.62
N GLN A 205 -4.55 -7.84 -21.55
CA GLN A 205 -5.15 -9.15 -21.82
C GLN A 205 -4.64 -10.19 -20.81
N LEU A 206 -3.32 -10.23 -20.59
CA LEU A 206 -2.66 -11.19 -19.72
C LEU A 206 -3.14 -11.12 -18.27
N ILE A 207 -3.46 -9.92 -17.75
CA ILE A 207 -3.85 -9.74 -16.35
C ILE A 207 -5.27 -10.21 -16.02
N GLN A 208 -6.13 -10.43 -17.03
CA GLN A 208 -7.57 -10.60 -16.79
C GLN A 208 -7.91 -11.87 -16.00
N PRO A 209 -7.28 -13.05 -16.25
CA PRO A 209 -7.51 -14.23 -15.43
C PRO A 209 -7.14 -14.02 -13.95
N GLN A 210 -5.99 -13.38 -13.70
CA GLN A 210 -5.47 -13.10 -12.35
C GLN A 210 -6.33 -12.07 -11.65
N TRP A 211 -6.85 -11.07 -12.38
CA TRP A 211 -7.80 -10.10 -11.85
C TRP A 211 -9.06 -10.77 -11.30
N GLN A 212 -9.60 -11.81 -11.96
CA GLN A 212 -10.79 -12.52 -11.47
C GLN A 212 -10.56 -13.24 -10.14
N ALA A 213 -9.34 -13.75 -9.93
CA ALA A 213 -8.92 -14.40 -8.68
C ALA A 213 -8.50 -13.38 -7.62
N CYS A 214 -8.06 -12.19 -8.02
CA CYS A 214 -7.56 -11.16 -7.12
C CYS A 214 -8.66 -10.67 -6.17
N ARG A 215 -8.27 -10.49 -4.90
CA ARG A 215 -9.15 -9.96 -3.84
C ARG A 215 -8.66 -8.65 -3.26
N ALA A 216 -7.44 -8.24 -3.62
CA ALA A 216 -6.92 -6.94 -3.23
C ALA A 216 -7.74 -5.81 -3.88
N ASN A 217 -7.75 -4.67 -3.22
CA ASN A 217 -8.25 -3.41 -3.76
C ASN A 217 -7.58 -2.30 -2.97
N VAL A 218 -6.99 -1.32 -3.66
CA VAL A 218 -6.32 -0.18 -3.02
C VAL A 218 -7.35 0.79 -2.42
N LEU A 219 -8.60 0.75 -2.87
CA LEU A 219 -9.70 1.60 -2.38
C LEU A 219 -10.26 1.12 -1.03
N HIS A 220 -9.54 1.41 0.05
CA HIS A 220 -9.95 1.15 1.44
C HIS A 220 -9.43 2.25 2.37
N GLY A 221 -9.84 2.22 3.65
CA GLY A 221 -9.53 3.29 4.60
C GLY A 221 -10.14 4.61 4.12
N ASP A 222 -9.31 5.65 4.07
CA ASP A 222 -9.70 7.00 3.63
C ASP A 222 -10.11 7.06 2.14
N PHE A 223 -9.78 6.01 1.37
CA PHE A 223 -10.11 5.87 -0.05
C PHE A 223 -11.32 4.95 -0.31
N ASP A 224 -12.04 4.48 0.73
CA ASP A 224 -13.24 3.67 0.52
C ASP A 224 -14.34 4.51 -0.14
N PRO A 225 -14.81 4.14 -1.35
CA PRO A 225 -15.83 4.90 -2.07
C PRO A 225 -17.19 4.94 -1.36
N ARG A 226 -17.41 4.07 -0.35
CA ARG A 226 -18.60 4.09 0.50
C ARG A 226 -18.48 5.08 1.65
N GLY A 227 -17.25 5.39 2.08
CA GLY A 227 -16.97 6.35 3.14
C GLY A 227 -17.27 7.80 2.76
N ALA A 228 -17.18 8.13 1.47
CA ALA A 228 -17.49 9.46 0.94
C ALA A 228 -18.98 9.88 1.09
N GLN A 229 -19.89 8.94 1.39
CA GLN A 229 -21.29 9.25 1.73
C GLN A 229 -21.52 9.46 3.24
N GLY A 230 -20.50 9.25 4.08
CA GLY A 230 -20.54 9.59 5.49
C GLY A 230 -20.07 11.02 5.69
N GLY A 231 -20.97 11.92 6.14
CA GLY A 231 -20.60 13.27 6.54
C GLY A 231 -19.44 13.31 7.56
N PRO A 232 -18.85 14.50 7.80
CA PRO A 232 -17.57 14.65 8.49
C PRO A 232 -17.54 13.82 9.77
N THR A 233 -16.59 12.88 9.81
CA THR A 233 -16.36 12.00 10.94
C THR A 233 -16.10 12.85 12.18
N LYS A 234 -17.05 12.81 13.11
CA LYS A 234 -16.99 13.49 14.41
C LYS A 234 -15.89 12.86 15.27
N SER A 235 -14.65 13.25 15.03
CA SER A 235 -13.50 12.97 15.90
C SER A 235 -12.97 14.28 16.49
N LEU A 236 -13.84 15.05 17.16
CA LEU A 236 -13.42 16.07 18.12
C LEU A 236 -14.58 16.46 19.06
N LYS A 237 -15.08 15.51 19.86
CA LYS A 237 -15.97 15.83 21.01
C LYS A 237 -15.28 15.71 22.37
N GLY A 238 -13.95 15.57 22.40
CA GLY A 238 -13.19 15.36 23.63
C GLY A 238 -12.58 16.60 24.29
N VAL A 239 -12.51 17.77 23.62
CA VAL A 239 -11.69 18.89 24.13
C VAL A 239 -12.50 20.05 24.73
N MET A 240 -13.82 20.15 24.51
CA MET A 240 -14.60 21.29 25.05
C MET A 240 -15.22 21.08 26.44
N VAL A 241 -15.08 19.91 27.08
CA VAL A 241 -15.65 19.70 28.43
C VAL A 241 -14.66 20.08 29.55
N ALA A 242 -13.36 20.20 29.26
CA ALA A 242 -12.36 20.53 30.28
C ALA A 242 -12.26 22.03 30.65
N LEU A 243 -12.75 22.95 29.81
CA LEU A 243 -12.70 24.39 30.06
C LEU A 243 -13.93 24.95 30.82
N GLY A 244 -15.05 24.21 30.83
CA GLY A 244 -16.28 24.60 31.54
C GLY A 244 -16.30 24.24 33.03
N ILE A 245 -15.49 23.26 33.46
CA ILE A 245 -15.46 22.81 34.86
C ILE A 245 -14.36 23.53 35.66
N LEU A 246 -13.32 24.05 35.00
CA LEU A 246 -12.28 24.86 35.66
C LEU A 246 -12.69 26.32 35.90
N SER A 247 -13.71 26.82 35.20
CA SER A 247 -14.21 28.19 35.36
C SER A 247 -15.31 28.31 36.43
N LEU A 248 -15.98 27.23 36.82
CA LEU A 248 -17.01 27.24 37.87
C LEU A 248 -16.45 27.00 39.29
N GLY A 249 -15.28 26.36 39.42
CA GLY A 249 -14.61 26.12 40.70
C GLY A 249 -13.89 27.36 41.29
N LEU A 250 -13.59 28.36 40.46
CA LEU A 250 -12.90 29.59 40.87
C LEU A 250 -13.86 30.74 41.25
N LEU A 251 -15.18 30.59 41.03
CA LEU A 251 -16.19 31.61 41.33
C LEU A 251 -17.02 31.35 42.61
N LEU A 252 -16.85 30.19 43.26
CA LEU A 252 -17.63 29.82 44.47
C LEU A 252 -16.78 29.59 45.73
N GLY A 253 -15.56 30.14 45.78
CA GLY A 253 -14.65 30.02 46.92
C GLY A 253 -14.59 31.24 47.85
N ARG A 254 -15.73 31.81 48.30
CA ARG A 254 -15.74 32.82 49.38
C ARG A 254 -16.86 32.55 50.39
N GLY A 255 -16.44 32.01 51.54
CA GLY A 255 -17.06 32.17 52.85
C GLY A 255 -18.24 31.24 53.15
N TRP A 256 -18.06 30.28 54.06
CA TRP A 256 -18.54 30.38 55.46
C TRP A 256 -18.20 29.10 56.27
N PRO A 257 -18.45 29.04 57.60
CA PRO A 257 -17.41 28.87 58.61
C PRO A 257 -17.30 27.47 59.24
N TRP A 258 -16.18 27.25 59.93
CA TRP A 258 -16.02 26.25 60.97
C TRP A 258 -17.06 26.44 62.09
N PRO A 259 -17.60 25.35 62.68
CA PRO A 259 -17.09 24.95 63.99
C PRO A 259 -17.12 23.42 64.24
N GLY A 260 -16.28 22.96 65.17
CA GLY A 260 -16.59 21.77 65.98
C GLY A 260 -15.51 20.69 66.06
N CYS A 261 -14.59 20.85 67.00
CA CYS A 261 -13.68 19.81 67.50
C CYS A 261 -14.43 18.60 68.10
N TRP A 262 -13.95 17.38 67.83
CA TRP A 262 -13.66 16.33 68.84
C TRP A 262 -13.05 15.11 68.12
N CYS A 263 -11.75 14.86 68.20
CA CYS A 263 -10.97 14.22 69.28
C CYS A 263 -10.76 12.70 69.09
N SER A 264 -9.50 12.36 68.80
CA SER A 264 -8.72 11.19 69.24
C SER A 264 -9.18 9.77 68.87
N ARG A 265 -8.35 9.04 68.07
CA ARG A 265 -7.39 8.07 68.64
C ARG A 265 -6.36 7.58 67.61
N LYS A 266 -5.12 7.45 68.09
CA LYS A 266 -3.88 6.96 67.43
C LYS A 266 -3.93 5.46 67.10
N THR A 267 -3.18 5.04 66.06
CA THR A 267 -2.12 3.98 66.01
C THR A 267 -1.75 3.72 64.54
N SER A 268 -0.64 4.22 63.99
CA SER A 268 0.74 3.67 63.98
C SER A 268 0.93 2.27 63.38
N CYS A 269 1.55 2.17 62.19
CA CYS A 269 2.64 1.24 61.80
C CYS A 269 2.93 1.34 60.28
N LYS A 270 3.89 2.15 59.80
CA LYS A 270 5.31 1.85 59.50
C LYS A 270 5.63 0.52 58.77
N ARG A 271 6.11 0.70 57.52
CA ARG A 271 7.29 0.10 56.84
C ARG A 271 7.29 -1.42 56.54
N ARG A 272 7.57 -1.78 55.27
CA ARG A 272 8.91 -2.13 54.74
C ARG A 272 8.85 -2.62 53.27
N MET A 273 9.74 -2.07 52.45
CA MET A 273 10.37 -2.75 51.29
C MET A 273 11.40 -3.77 51.80
N PRO A 274 11.87 -4.71 50.95
CA PRO A 274 13.20 -4.48 50.33
C PRO A 274 13.34 -4.96 48.87
N ARG A 275 14.39 -4.42 48.22
CA ARG A 275 15.02 -4.82 46.96
C ARG A 275 15.86 -6.11 47.10
N CYS A 276 16.02 -6.84 45.99
CA CYS A 276 17.20 -7.62 45.52
C CYS A 276 17.07 -7.64 43.97
N ILE A 277 17.96 -7.17 43.08
CA ILE A 277 19.40 -7.35 42.78
C ILE A 277 19.78 -8.76 42.27
N SER A 278 20.52 -8.74 41.14
CA SER A 278 21.35 -9.75 40.43
C SER A 278 20.61 -10.64 39.41
N THR A 279 21.13 -11.00 38.22
CA THR A 279 22.51 -11.12 37.72
C THR A 279 22.54 -11.21 36.17
N ILE A 280 23.69 -10.87 35.59
CA ILE A 280 24.15 -10.88 34.18
C ILE A 280 24.42 -12.34 33.70
N SER A 281 24.11 -12.79 32.47
CA SER A 281 25.00 -12.96 31.27
C SER A 281 24.57 -14.22 30.43
N PRO A 282 25.18 -14.60 29.28
CA PRO A 282 24.99 -14.05 27.92
C PRO A 282 24.71 -15.14 26.82
N ALA A 283 24.65 -14.67 25.55
CA ALA A 283 25.13 -15.33 24.31
C ALA A 283 24.12 -15.90 23.27
N CYS A 284 24.59 -15.83 22.01
CA CYS A 284 24.11 -16.39 20.73
C CYS A 284 23.03 -15.54 20.00
N GLY A 285 23.24 -14.91 18.84
CA GLY A 285 24.27 -15.05 17.82
C GLY A 285 23.67 -15.57 16.50
N SER A 286 23.06 -14.70 15.68
CA SER A 286 23.02 -14.86 14.21
C SER A 286 22.55 -13.56 13.55
N LYS A 287 23.48 -12.85 12.90
CA LYS A 287 23.17 -11.75 11.97
C LYS A 287 22.78 -12.38 10.63
N ARG A 288 21.59 -12.07 10.12
CA ARG A 288 21.24 -12.28 8.71
C ARG A 288 21.14 -10.90 8.07
N THR A 289 22.03 -10.65 7.12
CA THR A 289 22.19 -9.40 6.37
C THR A 289 21.03 -9.22 5.39
N SER A 290 20.21 -8.19 5.60
CA SER A 290 19.28 -7.68 4.60
C SER A 290 20.01 -6.67 3.72
N ASN A 291 20.29 -7.03 2.47
CA ASN A 291 20.77 -6.09 1.46
C ASN A 291 19.55 -5.44 0.78
N THR A 292 19.40 -4.13 0.95
CA THR A 292 18.44 -3.30 0.20
C THR A 292 19.21 -2.11 -0.32
N ILE A 293 19.28 -1.97 -1.65
CA ILE A 293 19.81 -0.77 -2.32
C ILE A 293 18.86 -0.38 -3.45
N LEU A 294 18.11 0.69 -3.16
CA LEU A 294 17.87 1.90 -3.93
C LEU A 294 17.94 1.80 -5.46
N VAL A 295 16.77 1.92 -6.12
CA VAL A 295 16.67 2.40 -7.50
C VAL A 295 16.33 3.88 -7.42
N ARG A 296 17.19 4.70 -8.02
CA ARG A 296 17.17 6.16 -7.96
C ARG A 296 16.52 6.64 -9.25
N THR A 297 15.26 7.08 -9.19
CA THR A 297 14.61 7.75 -10.33
C THR A 297 15.17 9.16 -10.42
N LEU A 298 16.10 9.37 -11.36
CA LEU A 298 16.61 10.69 -11.71
C LEU A 298 15.55 11.41 -12.56
N ARG A 299 14.91 12.41 -11.96
CA ARG A 299 14.16 13.43 -12.70
C ARG A 299 15.10 14.19 -13.64
N ARG A 300 14.76 14.24 -14.91
CA ARG A 300 14.76 15.46 -15.71
C ARG A 300 13.47 15.55 -16.48
#